data_AF-A0A922AG77-F1
#
_entry.id   AF-A0A922AG77-F1
#
_cell.length_a   1.000
_cell.length_b   1.000
_cell.length_c   1.000
_cell.angle_alpha   90.00
_cell.angle_beta   90.00
_cell.angle_gamma   90.00
#
_symmetry.space_group_name_H-M   'P 1'
#
loop_
_entity.id
_entity.type
_entity.pdbx_description
1 polymer ?
#
loop_
_entity_poly.entity_id
_entity_poly.type
_entity_poly.pdbx_seq_one_letter_code
_entity_poly.pdbx_strand_id
1 'polypeptide(L)'
;MCGILALLGCSDDSQAKRVRVLELSRRLKHRGPDWSGLYQHGDCYLAHQRLAIIDPASGDQPLFNEDKSIVVTVNGEIYNHEDLRKRLPNHEFRTGSDCDVIAHLYEEYGESFIDMLDGMFSFVLLDTRDNNFIVARDAIGITSLYIGWSLDGSIWVSSELKGLNDDCEHFESFPPGHLYSSREGGLRRWYSPPWFSEAIPSTPYDPLVLRRGFENAVIKRLMTDVPFGVLLSGGLDSSLVASITARHLAGTKAATQWGTQLHSFCVGLEGSPDLKAAKEVADYLGTVHHEFHFTVQDGIDAIEDVIYHIETYDVTTIRASTPMFLMARKIKSLGVKMVISGEGSDEIFGGYLYFHKAPNKEEFHQETCRKIKALHQYDCLRANKSTSAWGLEARVPFLDKEFINVAMDIDPQWKMIKRDEGRIEKWVLRKAFDDEERPYLPKHILYRQKEQFSDGVGYSWIDGLKAHAALHVTDKMMLNAAHIFPQNTPTTKEAYYYRTIFERFFPQNSARLSVPGGASIACSTAKAVEWDAAWSNNLDPSGRAALGVHLSAYDKQVPSVSPGISEILDDVHLKMEVSTPGVAIQS
;
A
#
# COMPACT_ATOMS: atom_id res chain seq x y z
N MET A 1 -9.06 -0.89 6.64
CA MET A 1 -8.22 -1.71 7.55
C MET A 1 -8.22 -1.04 8.91
N CYS A 2 -8.26 -1.80 10.01
CA CYS A 2 -8.32 -1.27 11.37
C CYS A 2 -6.99 -0.63 11.83
N GLY A 3 -7.03 0.06 12.96
CA GLY A 3 -5.84 0.55 13.67
C GLY A 3 -5.66 -0.16 15.01
N ILE A 4 -4.49 -0.75 15.24
CA ILE A 4 -4.15 -1.37 16.53
C ILE A 4 -3.04 -0.61 17.24
N LEU A 5 -3.14 -0.53 18.57
CA LEU A 5 -2.10 -0.03 19.45
C LEU A 5 -2.08 -0.90 20.70
N ALA A 6 -0.93 -1.43 21.08
CA ALA A 6 -0.75 -2.15 22.32
C ALA A 6 0.44 -1.59 23.11
N LEU A 7 0.31 -1.60 24.43
CA LEU A 7 1.35 -1.31 25.40
C LEU A 7 1.45 -2.50 26.35
N LEU A 8 2.63 -3.08 26.50
CA LEU A 8 2.84 -4.36 27.17
C LEU A 8 3.95 -4.22 28.22
N GLY A 9 3.63 -4.50 29.49
CA GLY A 9 4.58 -4.49 30.59
C GLY A 9 5.03 -3.09 31.04
N CYS A 10 4.12 -2.12 31.13
CA CYS A 10 4.48 -0.76 31.58
C CYS A 10 4.65 -0.63 33.09
N SER A 11 5.60 0.19 33.52
CA SER A 11 5.84 0.46 34.94
C SER A 11 4.75 1.32 35.61
N ASP A 12 3.97 2.06 34.82
CA ASP A 12 2.93 3.00 35.25
C ASP A 12 1.56 2.53 34.75
N ASP A 13 0.77 1.90 35.63
CA ASP A 13 -0.58 1.43 35.35
C ASP A 13 -1.68 2.45 35.73
N SER A 14 -1.30 3.72 35.92
CA SER A 14 -2.22 4.76 36.36
C SER A 14 -3.29 5.11 35.33
N GLN A 15 -4.35 5.77 35.81
CA GLN A 15 -5.37 6.34 34.94
C GLN A 15 -4.78 7.36 33.93
N ALA A 16 -3.69 8.05 34.27
CA ALA A 16 -3.01 8.95 33.35
C ALA A 16 -2.39 8.19 32.17
N LYS A 17 -1.76 7.03 32.43
CA LYS A 17 -1.25 6.15 31.37
C LYS A 17 -2.39 5.66 30.48
N ARG A 18 -3.50 5.21 31.06
CA ARG A 18 -4.69 4.79 30.30
C ARG A 18 -5.18 5.90 29.36
N VAL A 19 -5.23 7.15 29.83
CA VAL A 19 -5.62 8.30 29.01
C VAL A 19 -4.62 8.55 27.88
N ARG A 20 -3.32 8.40 28.14
CA ARG A 20 -2.29 8.52 27.10
C ARG A 20 -2.42 7.46 26.02
N VAL A 21 -2.65 6.19 26.38
CA VAL A 21 -2.90 5.11 25.41
C VAL A 21 -4.13 5.39 24.55
N LEU A 22 -5.21 5.92 25.14
CA LEU A 22 -6.39 6.36 24.38
C LEU A 22 -6.08 7.51 23.41
N GLU A 23 -5.27 8.48 23.83
CA GLU A 23 -4.85 9.60 22.98
C GLU A 23 -4.06 9.12 21.75
N LEU A 24 -3.06 8.26 21.98
CA LEU A 24 -2.25 7.67 20.91
C LEU A 24 -3.08 6.78 19.99
N SER A 25 -3.99 5.96 20.54
CA SER A 25 -4.89 5.12 19.75
C SER A 25 -5.79 5.95 18.83
N ARG A 26 -6.27 7.12 19.28
CA ARG A 26 -7.09 8.04 18.46
C ARG A 26 -6.36 8.57 17.23
N ARG A 27 -5.03 8.61 17.23
CA ARG A 27 -4.23 8.97 16.04
C ARG A 27 -4.38 7.97 14.90
N LEU A 28 -4.91 6.78 15.19
CA LEU A 28 -5.19 5.72 14.20
C LEU A 28 -6.66 5.66 13.79
N LYS A 29 -7.51 6.58 14.28
CA LYS A 29 -8.96 6.56 14.06
C LYS A 29 -9.34 6.64 12.57
N HIS A 30 -8.51 7.28 11.74
CA HIS A 30 -8.73 7.31 10.29
C HIS A 30 -8.79 5.91 9.68
N ARG A 31 -8.01 4.96 10.20
CA ARG A 31 -8.01 3.56 9.77
C ARG A 31 -9.34 2.88 10.11
N GLY A 32 -9.78 3.05 11.35
CA GLY A 32 -11.00 2.46 11.90
C GLY A 32 -11.96 3.49 12.47
N PRO A 33 -12.79 4.13 11.64
CA PRO A 33 -13.66 5.22 12.07
C PRO A 33 -14.97 4.77 12.74
N ASP A 34 -15.32 3.48 12.68
CA ASP A 34 -16.66 2.99 13.02
C ASP A 34 -16.82 2.79 14.54
N TRP A 35 -15.79 2.29 15.22
CA TRP A 35 -15.82 2.07 16.67
C TRP A 35 -14.42 2.08 17.30
N SER A 36 -14.33 2.17 18.62
CA SER A 36 -13.07 2.11 19.36
C SER A 36 -13.19 1.19 20.56
N GLY A 37 -12.15 0.40 20.84
CA GLY A 37 -12.06 -0.46 22.02
C GLY A 37 -10.73 -0.28 22.76
N LEU A 38 -10.76 -0.48 24.08
CA LEU A 38 -9.55 -0.53 24.91
C LEU A 38 -9.75 -1.54 26.04
N TYR A 39 -8.97 -2.62 26.01
CA TYR A 39 -8.83 -3.55 27.12
C TYR A 39 -7.56 -3.24 27.92
N GLN A 40 -7.64 -3.35 29.24
CA GLN A 40 -6.50 -3.22 30.14
C GLN A 40 -6.51 -4.41 31.11
N HIS A 41 -5.37 -5.06 31.24
CA HIS A 41 -5.11 -6.10 32.23
C HIS A 41 -3.80 -5.79 32.94
N GLY A 42 -3.89 -5.25 34.16
CA GLY A 42 -2.72 -4.75 34.89
C GLY A 42 -1.97 -3.67 34.09
N ASP A 43 -0.72 -3.99 33.78
CA ASP A 43 0.26 -3.17 33.04
C ASP A 43 0.21 -3.36 31.51
N CYS A 44 -0.76 -4.12 31.00
CA CYS A 44 -0.95 -4.39 29.59
C CYS A 44 -2.23 -3.73 29.05
N TYR A 45 -2.14 -3.11 27.88
CA TYR A 45 -3.22 -2.39 27.20
C TYR A 45 -3.31 -2.82 25.74
N LEU A 46 -4.51 -3.19 25.30
CA LEU A 46 -4.81 -3.49 23.90
C LEU A 46 -5.91 -2.55 23.42
N ALA A 47 -5.55 -1.60 22.55
CA ALA A 47 -6.45 -0.62 21.95
C ALA A 47 -6.73 -0.96 20.47
N HIS A 48 -7.93 -0.65 20.02
CA HIS A 48 -8.39 -0.90 18.66
C HIS A 48 -9.24 0.26 18.12
N GLN A 49 -9.03 0.59 16.86
CA GLN A 49 -9.86 1.47 16.04
C GLN A 49 -10.44 0.63 14.91
N ARG A 50 -11.76 0.45 14.89
CA ARG A 50 -12.44 -0.54 14.04
C ARG A 50 -12.96 0.07 12.75
N LEU A 51 -12.60 -0.55 11.63
CA LEU A 51 -13.36 -0.49 10.39
C LEU A 51 -14.15 -1.79 10.28
N ALA A 52 -15.46 -1.73 10.41
CA ALA A 52 -16.32 -2.89 10.43
C ALA A 52 -16.59 -3.38 8.99
N ILE A 53 -15.96 -4.49 8.61
CA ILE A 53 -16.11 -5.18 7.31
C ILE A 53 -16.88 -6.49 7.45
N ILE A 54 -16.40 -7.39 8.32
CA ILE A 54 -17.05 -8.68 8.65
C ILE A 54 -17.74 -8.57 10.00
N ASP A 55 -18.95 -9.09 10.06
CA ASP A 55 -19.84 -9.04 11.21
C ASP A 55 -19.88 -7.65 11.90
N PRO A 56 -20.42 -6.62 11.22
CA PRO A 56 -20.42 -5.27 11.76
C PRO A 56 -21.11 -5.14 13.12
N ALA A 57 -22.08 -6.01 13.42
CA ALA A 57 -22.91 -5.95 14.62
C ALA A 57 -22.24 -6.52 15.88
N SER A 58 -21.41 -7.56 15.77
CA SER A 58 -20.78 -8.19 16.95
C SER A 58 -19.25 -8.29 16.94
N GLY A 59 -18.57 -8.03 15.83
CA GLY A 59 -17.11 -8.17 15.72
C GLY A 59 -16.26 -7.07 16.36
N ASP A 60 -16.75 -6.41 17.41
CA ASP A 60 -16.00 -5.37 18.13
C ASP A 60 -14.75 -5.94 18.81
N GLN A 61 -13.66 -5.18 18.81
CA GLN A 61 -12.37 -5.63 19.33
C GLN A 61 -11.89 -4.76 20.51
N PRO A 62 -11.07 -5.28 21.44
CA PRO A 62 -10.42 -6.61 21.43
C PRO A 62 -11.37 -7.82 21.50
N LEU A 63 -10.98 -8.91 20.85
CA LEU A 63 -11.69 -10.20 20.81
C LEU A 63 -11.15 -11.12 21.91
N PHE A 64 -11.94 -12.11 22.32
CA PHE A 64 -11.64 -12.96 23.46
C PHE A 64 -12.02 -14.42 23.18
N ASN A 65 -11.29 -15.36 23.79
CA ASN A 65 -11.81 -16.71 23.95
C ASN A 65 -12.98 -16.74 24.97
N GLU A 66 -13.51 -17.93 25.23
CA GLU A 66 -14.73 -18.16 26.02
C GLU A 66 -14.59 -17.63 27.45
N ASP A 67 -13.53 -17.98 28.17
CA ASP A 67 -13.32 -17.55 29.55
C ASP A 67 -12.68 -16.16 29.66
N LYS A 68 -12.35 -15.53 28.52
CA LYS A 68 -11.66 -14.23 28.40
C LYS A 68 -10.25 -14.22 28.96
N SER A 69 -9.63 -15.39 29.12
CA SER A 69 -8.23 -15.50 29.52
C SER A 69 -7.25 -15.20 28.39
N ILE A 70 -7.70 -15.27 27.14
CA ILE A 70 -6.95 -14.89 25.94
C ILE A 70 -7.65 -13.74 25.26
N VAL A 71 -6.93 -12.64 25.03
CA VAL A 71 -7.44 -11.43 24.36
C VAL A 71 -6.58 -11.08 23.16
N VAL A 72 -7.20 -10.64 22.06
CA VAL A 72 -6.49 -10.27 20.83
C VAL A 72 -7.05 -9.00 20.20
N THR A 73 -6.17 -8.14 19.68
CA THR A 73 -6.50 -7.00 18.83
C THR A 73 -5.89 -7.20 17.45
N VAL A 74 -6.68 -7.08 16.39
CA VAL A 74 -6.35 -7.50 15.03
C VAL A 74 -6.68 -6.39 14.03
N ASN A 75 -5.73 -6.11 13.15
CA ASN A 75 -5.96 -5.42 11.90
C ASN A 75 -5.68 -6.40 10.76
N GLY A 76 -6.73 -6.92 10.12
CA GLY A 76 -6.62 -7.92 9.07
C GLY A 76 -7.93 -8.57 8.66
N GLU A 77 -7.80 -9.55 7.78
CA GLU A 77 -8.84 -10.41 7.24
C GLU A 77 -8.28 -11.85 7.16
N ILE A 78 -8.96 -12.81 7.79
CA ILE A 78 -8.64 -14.23 7.78
C ILE A 78 -9.59 -14.96 6.81
N TYR A 79 -9.19 -15.11 5.55
CA TYR A 79 -10.05 -15.61 4.48
C TYR A 79 -10.49 -17.06 4.66
N ASN A 80 -9.75 -17.86 5.42
CA ASN A 80 -10.08 -19.26 5.73
C ASN A 80 -10.77 -19.45 7.11
N HIS A 81 -11.28 -18.38 7.74
CA HIS A 81 -11.85 -18.47 9.09
C HIS A 81 -13.02 -19.46 9.21
N GLU A 82 -13.89 -19.59 8.20
CA GLU A 82 -15.01 -20.54 8.24
C GLU A 82 -14.53 -21.99 8.34
N ASP A 83 -13.42 -22.33 7.69
CA ASP A 83 -12.82 -23.67 7.76
C ASP A 83 -12.06 -23.90 9.06
N LEU A 84 -11.42 -22.85 9.60
CA LEU A 84 -10.77 -22.91 10.92
C LEU A 84 -11.80 -23.11 12.04
N ARG A 85 -12.94 -22.43 11.98
CA ARG A 85 -14.05 -22.64 12.94
C ARG A 85 -14.55 -24.08 12.98
N LYS A 86 -14.68 -24.73 11.81
CA LYS A 86 -15.07 -26.15 11.73
C LYS A 86 -14.05 -27.10 12.39
N ARG A 87 -12.78 -26.70 12.49
CA ARG A 87 -11.71 -27.48 13.15
C ARG A 87 -11.64 -27.26 14.66
N LEU A 88 -12.43 -26.32 15.19
CA LEU A 88 -12.51 -25.96 16.61
C LEU A 88 -13.91 -26.29 17.18
N PRO A 89 -14.39 -27.55 17.11
CA PRO A 89 -15.76 -27.90 17.49
C PRO A 89 -16.05 -27.76 18.99
N ASN A 90 -15.00 -27.69 19.82
CA ASN A 90 -15.11 -27.52 21.27
C ASN A 90 -15.14 -26.05 21.70
N HIS A 91 -15.05 -25.12 20.75
CA HIS A 91 -15.05 -23.69 21.01
C HIS A 91 -16.38 -23.03 20.69
N GLU A 92 -16.80 -22.10 21.54
CA GLU A 92 -17.99 -21.27 21.39
C GLU A 92 -17.59 -19.86 20.96
N PHE A 93 -17.71 -19.60 19.66
CA PHE A 93 -17.44 -18.29 19.10
C PHE A 93 -18.55 -17.29 19.45
N ARG A 94 -18.16 -16.11 19.93
CA ARG A 94 -19.09 -15.06 20.36
C ARG A 94 -19.50 -14.12 19.22
N THR A 95 -18.69 -14.07 18.16
CA THR A 95 -18.89 -13.16 17.04
C THR A 95 -18.81 -13.93 15.72
N GLY A 96 -19.33 -13.32 14.67
CA GLY A 96 -19.14 -13.74 13.29
C GLY A 96 -17.83 -13.21 12.67
N SER A 97 -17.03 -12.42 13.40
CA SER A 97 -15.77 -11.87 12.89
C SER A 97 -14.85 -12.99 12.42
N ASP A 98 -14.25 -12.80 11.26
CA ASP A 98 -13.20 -13.66 10.74
C ASP A 98 -12.00 -13.77 11.68
N CYS A 99 -11.68 -12.69 12.40
CA CYS A 99 -10.57 -12.59 13.34
C CYS A 99 -10.81 -13.32 14.68
N ASP A 100 -12.05 -13.69 15.01
CA ASP A 100 -12.40 -14.34 16.30
C ASP A 100 -11.64 -15.66 16.49
N VAL A 101 -11.31 -16.34 15.38
CA VAL A 101 -10.59 -17.62 15.40
C VAL A 101 -9.21 -17.55 16.06
N ILE A 102 -8.59 -16.37 16.11
CA ILE A 102 -7.19 -16.24 16.57
C ILE A 102 -7.03 -16.58 18.05
N ALA A 103 -7.94 -16.12 18.93
CA ALA A 103 -7.85 -16.39 20.36
C ALA A 103 -8.01 -17.89 20.66
N HIS A 104 -8.98 -18.55 20.00
CA HIS A 104 -9.25 -19.97 20.16
C HIS A 104 -8.15 -20.85 19.54
N LEU A 105 -7.58 -20.45 18.40
CA LEU A 105 -6.44 -21.16 17.80
C LEU A 105 -5.20 -21.11 18.70
N TYR A 106 -4.94 -19.98 19.34
CA TYR A 106 -3.86 -19.87 20.32
C TYR A 106 -4.10 -20.77 21.54
N GLU A 107 -5.34 -20.86 22.01
CA GLU A 107 -5.72 -21.75 23.12
C GLU A 107 -5.42 -23.22 22.80
N GLU A 108 -5.78 -23.68 21.62
CA GLU A 108 -5.64 -25.09 21.20
C GLU A 108 -4.20 -25.44 20.77
N TYR A 109 -3.52 -24.53 20.06
CA TYR A 109 -2.26 -24.84 19.36
C TYR A 109 -1.05 -24.01 19.84
N GLY A 110 -1.20 -23.18 20.86
CA GLY A 110 -0.15 -22.30 21.36
C GLY A 110 0.33 -21.33 20.27
N GLU A 111 1.64 -21.17 20.09
CA GLU A 111 2.21 -20.26 19.08
C GLU A 111 2.34 -20.85 17.67
N SER A 112 1.94 -22.12 17.47
CA SER A 112 2.15 -22.82 16.20
C SER A 112 1.06 -22.53 15.15
N PHE A 113 -0.08 -21.96 15.57
CA PHE A 113 -1.24 -21.75 14.68
C PHE A 113 -1.03 -20.71 13.58
N ILE A 114 -0.01 -19.85 13.68
CA ILE A 114 0.13 -18.68 12.79
C ILE A 114 0.14 -19.08 11.32
N ASP A 115 0.80 -20.19 10.96
CA ASP A 115 0.85 -20.66 9.56
C ASP A 115 -0.47 -21.29 9.08
N MET A 116 -1.40 -21.58 9.99
CA MET A 116 -2.76 -22.03 9.65
C MET A 116 -3.62 -20.87 9.10
N LEU A 117 -3.23 -19.61 9.35
CA LEU A 117 -3.96 -18.45 8.87
C LEU A 117 -3.68 -18.22 7.37
N ASP A 118 -4.76 -18.10 6.59
CA ASP A 118 -4.73 -17.61 5.21
C ASP A 118 -5.38 -16.24 5.17
N GLY A 119 -4.57 -15.19 5.09
CA GLY A 119 -5.04 -13.84 5.30
C GLY A 119 -3.98 -12.76 5.18
N MET A 120 -4.44 -11.52 5.29
CA MET A 120 -3.59 -10.35 5.57
C MET A 120 -3.91 -9.91 6.99
N PHE A 121 -2.92 -9.80 7.87
CA PHE A 121 -3.15 -9.58 9.28
C PHE A 121 -1.93 -9.02 9.99
N SER A 122 -2.22 -8.24 11.01
CA SER A 122 -1.31 -7.83 12.07
C SER A 122 -2.10 -7.92 13.37
N PHE A 123 -1.54 -8.55 14.40
CA PHE A 123 -2.24 -8.67 15.68
C PHE A 123 -1.30 -8.66 16.87
N VAL A 124 -1.87 -8.32 18.02
CA VAL A 124 -1.28 -8.50 19.34
C VAL A 124 -2.25 -9.32 20.18
N LEU A 125 -1.77 -10.43 20.72
CA LEU A 125 -2.52 -11.33 21.59
C LEU A 125 -1.85 -11.37 22.97
N LEU A 126 -2.65 -11.33 24.03
CA LEU A 126 -2.22 -11.44 25.42
C LEU A 126 -2.95 -12.61 26.08
N ASP A 127 -2.18 -13.51 26.69
CA ASP A 127 -2.65 -14.55 27.60
C ASP A 127 -2.56 -14.02 29.03
N THR A 128 -3.70 -13.76 29.66
CA THR A 128 -3.77 -13.16 30.99
C THR A 128 -3.52 -14.18 32.11
N ARG A 129 -3.34 -15.47 31.81
CA ARG A 129 -3.08 -16.50 32.83
C ARG A 129 -1.65 -16.40 33.33
N ASP A 130 -0.73 -16.01 32.46
CA ASP A 130 0.70 -15.87 32.75
C ASP A 130 1.34 -14.59 32.19
N ASN A 131 0.52 -13.65 31.69
CA ASN A 131 0.92 -12.38 31.10
C ASN A 131 1.87 -12.51 29.90
N ASN A 132 1.90 -13.68 29.25
CA ASN A 132 2.61 -13.81 27.98
C ASN A 132 1.82 -13.19 26.84
N PHE A 133 2.52 -12.66 25.86
CA PHE A 133 1.92 -12.08 24.67
C PHE A 133 2.69 -12.51 23.43
N ILE A 134 1.96 -12.45 22.30
CA ILE A 134 2.54 -12.62 20.98
C ILE A 134 2.12 -11.47 20.06
N VAL A 135 3.01 -11.13 19.14
CA VAL A 135 2.77 -10.17 18.06
C VAL A 135 3.06 -10.86 16.75
N ALA A 136 2.15 -10.81 15.77
CA ALA A 136 2.37 -11.44 14.48
C ALA A 136 1.97 -10.52 13.32
N ARG A 137 2.65 -10.68 12.20
CA ARG A 137 2.37 -10.00 10.93
C ARG A 137 2.33 -11.00 9.79
N ASP A 138 1.43 -10.78 8.84
CA ASP A 138 1.20 -11.61 7.67
C ASP A 138 2.45 -11.86 6.82
N ALA A 139 2.37 -12.89 5.99
CA ALA A 139 3.47 -13.46 5.20
C ALA A 139 4.30 -12.43 4.41
N ILE A 140 3.63 -11.42 3.83
CA ILE A 140 4.23 -10.45 2.90
C ILE A 140 4.33 -9.05 3.51
N GLY A 141 3.59 -8.77 4.59
CA GLY A 141 3.51 -7.46 5.21
C GLY A 141 2.52 -6.55 4.48
N ILE A 142 1.40 -7.12 4.04
CA ILE A 142 0.28 -6.41 3.42
C ILE A 142 -0.30 -5.39 4.41
N THR A 143 -0.44 -5.80 5.68
CA THR A 143 -0.77 -4.89 6.77
C THR A 143 0.50 -4.16 7.25
N SER A 144 0.39 -2.90 7.69
CA SER A 144 1.49 -2.19 8.36
C SER A 144 1.51 -2.48 9.86
N LEU A 145 2.70 -2.70 10.42
CA LEU A 145 2.91 -2.93 11.85
C LEU A 145 4.32 -2.51 12.27
N TYR A 146 4.42 -1.90 13.44
CA TYR A 146 5.64 -1.41 14.05
C TYR A 146 5.72 -1.88 15.50
N ILE A 147 6.93 -2.09 15.99
CA ILE A 147 7.24 -2.42 17.38
C ILE A 147 8.21 -1.38 17.93
N GLY A 148 8.05 -1.00 19.20
CA GLY A 148 8.88 -0.01 19.87
C GLY A 148 9.08 -0.30 21.34
N TRP A 149 10.06 0.39 21.93
CA TRP A 149 10.48 0.24 23.31
C TRP A 149 10.55 1.62 23.97
N SER A 150 9.90 1.72 25.13
CA SER A 150 9.90 2.90 25.99
C SER A 150 11.05 2.85 27.00
N LEU A 151 11.36 3.98 27.64
CA LEU A 151 12.40 4.11 28.68
C LEU A 151 12.20 3.19 29.88
N ASP A 152 10.95 2.82 30.18
CA ASP A 152 10.62 1.90 31.27
C ASP A 152 10.74 0.42 30.89
N GLY A 153 11.21 0.13 29.68
CA GLY A 153 11.37 -1.22 29.15
C GLY A 153 10.09 -1.83 28.57
N SER A 154 8.97 -1.09 28.60
CA SER A 154 7.70 -1.56 28.04
C SER A 154 7.75 -1.66 26.51
N ILE A 155 7.04 -2.65 25.98
CA ILE A 155 6.95 -2.90 24.54
C ILE A 155 5.66 -2.29 24.03
N TRP A 156 5.79 -1.52 22.95
CA TRP A 156 4.68 -0.92 22.24
C TRP A 156 4.57 -1.51 20.84
N VAL A 157 3.34 -1.68 20.37
CA VAL A 157 3.07 -2.16 19.02
C VAL A 157 1.99 -1.30 18.39
N SER A 158 2.17 -0.86 17.15
CA SER A 158 1.16 -0.04 16.46
C SER A 158 1.10 -0.28 14.97
N SER A 159 -0.07 -0.10 14.36
CA SER A 159 -0.22 -0.14 12.90
C SER A 159 0.60 0.94 12.17
N GLU A 160 0.86 2.08 12.82
CA GLU A 160 1.52 3.25 12.22
C GLU A 160 2.48 3.91 13.21
N LEU A 161 3.60 4.48 12.71
CA LEU A 161 4.63 5.15 13.50
C LEU A 161 4.09 6.26 14.39
N LYS A 162 3.10 7.01 13.89
CA LYS A 162 2.42 8.08 14.63
C LYS A 162 1.75 7.64 15.94
N GLY A 163 1.55 6.33 16.13
CA GLY A 163 1.07 5.73 17.38
C GLY A 163 2.19 5.45 18.40
N LEU A 164 3.46 5.51 18.00
CA LEU A 164 4.64 5.15 18.80
C LEU A 164 5.61 6.32 19.01
N ASN A 165 5.73 7.21 18.02
CA ASN A 165 6.85 8.14 17.86
C ASN A 165 7.11 9.08 19.05
N ASP A 166 6.11 9.36 19.88
CA ASP A 166 6.24 10.25 21.04
C ASP A 166 6.62 9.54 22.35
N ASP A 167 6.39 8.24 22.45
CA ASP A 167 6.51 7.48 23.71
C ASP A 167 7.52 6.31 23.62
N CYS A 168 8.10 6.08 22.45
CA CYS A 168 9.17 5.09 22.25
C CYS A 168 10.50 5.78 21.91
N GLU A 169 11.55 5.41 22.64
CA GLU A 169 12.93 5.83 22.35
C GLU A 169 13.45 5.18 21.08
N HIS A 170 13.08 3.92 20.90
CA HIS A 170 13.42 3.13 19.73
C HIS A 170 12.17 2.44 19.20
N PHE A 171 12.00 2.45 17.88
CA PHE A 171 10.98 1.70 17.18
C PHE A 171 11.45 1.31 15.78
N GLU A 172 10.85 0.26 15.25
CA GLU A 172 11.15 -0.30 13.94
C GLU A 172 9.92 -0.95 13.30
N SER A 173 9.99 -1.19 11.98
CA SER A 173 8.95 -1.97 11.29
C SER A 173 8.99 -3.41 11.79
N PHE A 174 7.85 -3.93 12.24
CA PHE A 174 7.74 -5.34 12.59
C PHE A 174 7.88 -6.18 11.31
N PRO A 175 8.79 -7.17 11.24
CA PRO A 175 9.11 -7.81 9.96
C PRO A 175 7.96 -8.71 9.44
N PRO A 176 7.68 -8.72 8.12
CA PRO A 176 6.69 -9.62 7.52
C PRO A 176 6.98 -11.10 7.77
N GLY A 177 5.94 -11.91 7.95
CA GLY A 177 6.09 -13.36 8.13
C GLY A 177 6.78 -13.76 9.43
N HIS A 178 6.76 -12.88 10.45
CA HIS A 178 7.33 -13.14 11.77
C HIS A 178 6.27 -13.09 12.88
N LEU A 179 6.67 -13.69 13.99
CA LEU A 179 6.03 -13.71 15.29
C LEU A 179 7.06 -13.17 16.31
N TYR A 180 6.64 -12.35 17.25
CA TYR A 180 7.39 -12.06 18.48
C TYR A 180 6.73 -12.81 19.63
N SER A 181 7.52 -13.49 20.46
CA SER A 181 7.05 -14.16 21.67
C SER A 181 7.68 -13.55 22.92
N SER A 182 6.86 -13.18 23.91
CA SER A 182 7.37 -12.81 25.23
C SER A 182 7.88 -14.01 26.02
N ARG A 183 7.34 -15.21 25.75
CA ARG A 183 7.65 -16.46 26.46
C ARG A 183 9.00 -17.02 26.01
N GLU A 184 9.19 -17.17 24.70
CA GLU A 184 10.44 -17.67 24.12
C GLU A 184 11.51 -16.57 24.04
N GLY A 185 11.08 -15.30 24.04
CA GLY A 185 11.94 -14.13 23.89
C GLY A 185 12.40 -13.94 22.45
N GLY A 186 11.78 -12.98 21.75
CA GLY A 186 12.30 -12.47 20.49
C GLY A 186 11.48 -12.83 19.24
N LEU A 187 12.06 -12.52 18.09
CA LEU A 187 11.44 -12.64 16.77
C LEU A 187 11.73 -14.00 16.12
N ARG A 188 10.69 -14.68 15.65
CA ARG A 188 10.75 -15.95 14.90
C ARG A 188 10.01 -15.82 13.58
N ARG A 189 10.65 -16.21 12.48
CA ARG A 189 10.00 -16.32 11.17
C ARG A 189 9.12 -17.56 11.13
N TRP A 190 7.86 -17.39 10.75
CA TRP A 190 6.91 -18.50 10.55
C TRP A 190 6.65 -18.80 9.07
N TYR A 191 6.95 -17.86 8.16
CA TYR A 191 6.76 -18.03 6.72
C TYR A 191 8.10 -18.12 5.99
N SER A 192 8.41 -19.27 5.37
CA SER A 192 9.68 -19.48 4.66
C SER A 192 9.53 -20.40 3.43
N PRO A 193 8.79 -19.96 2.39
CA PRO A 193 8.64 -20.71 1.15
C PRO A 193 9.96 -20.79 0.34
N PRO A 194 10.11 -21.71 -0.63
CA PRO A 194 11.34 -21.87 -1.40
C PRO A 194 11.86 -20.60 -2.09
N TRP A 195 10.96 -19.76 -2.62
CA TRP A 195 11.31 -18.49 -3.26
C TRP A 195 11.92 -17.49 -2.27
N PHE A 196 11.64 -17.60 -0.97
CA PHE A 196 12.23 -16.73 0.04
C PHE A 196 13.75 -16.98 0.15
N SER A 197 14.19 -18.23 0.03
CA SER A 197 15.61 -18.58 -0.10
C SER A 197 16.19 -18.34 -1.50
N GLU A 198 15.43 -17.71 -2.41
CA GLU A 198 15.83 -17.45 -3.80
C GLU A 198 16.20 -18.73 -4.57
N ALA A 199 15.59 -19.85 -4.20
CA ALA A 199 15.78 -21.12 -4.88
C ALA A 199 15.17 -21.03 -6.29
N ILE A 200 16.00 -21.23 -7.32
CA ILE A 200 15.57 -21.16 -8.71
C ILE A 200 14.65 -22.35 -9.03
N PRO A 201 13.38 -22.13 -9.38
CA PRO A 201 12.46 -23.21 -9.64
C PRO A 201 12.59 -23.70 -11.08
N SER A 202 12.03 -24.87 -11.37
CA SER A 202 12.07 -25.50 -12.69
C SER A 202 10.72 -26.06 -13.15
N THR A 203 9.62 -25.69 -12.48
CA THR A 203 8.29 -26.22 -12.84
C THR A 203 7.85 -25.65 -14.20
N PRO A 204 7.41 -26.50 -15.14
CA PRO A 204 6.90 -26.04 -16.43
C PRO A 204 5.71 -25.09 -16.27
N TYR A 205 5.59 -24.10 -17.15
CA TYR A 205 4.45 -23.20 -17.18
C TYR A 205 3.17 -23.91 -17.63
N ASP A 206 2.15 -23.90 -16.77
CA ASP A 206 0.77 -24.30 -17.10
C ASP A 206 -0.17 -23.08 -16.94
N PRO A 207 -0.78 -22.58 -18.02
CA PRO A 207 -1.69 -21.43 -17.97
C PRO A 207 -2.92 -21.67 -17.10
N LEU A 208 -3.45 -22.90 -17.03
CA LEU A 208 -4.67 -23.22 -16.28
C LEU A 208 -4.39 -23.31 -14.78
N VAL A 209 -3.23 -23.83 -14.38
CA VAL A 209 -2.81 -23.81 -12.97
C VAL A 209 -2.66 -22.38 -12.49
N LEU A 210 -1.99 -21.52 -13.28
CA LEU A 210 -1.81 -20.12 -12.93
C LEU A 210 -3.16 -19.37 -12.87
N ARG A 211 -4.02 -19.57 -13.88
CA ARG A 211 -5.37 -18.96 -13.93
C ARG A 211 -6.19 -19.34 -12.70
N ARG A 212 -6.32 -20.64 -12.41
CA ARG A 212 -7.11 -21.14 -11.26
C ARG A 212 -6.56 -20.64 -9.93
N GLY A 213 -5.23 -20.63 -9.78
CA GLY A 213 -4.58 -20.07 -8.59
C GLY A 213 -4.97 -18.62 -8.36
N PHE A 214 -4.96 -17.80 -9.42
CA PHE A 214 -5.34 -16.39 -9.30
C PHE A 214 -6.84 -16.19 -9.10
N GLU A 215 -7.69 -16.95 -9.78
CA GLU A 215 -9.14 -16.92 -9.57
C GLU A 215 -9.49 -17.25 -8.12
N ASN A 216 -8.91 -18.30 -7.55
CA ASN A 216 -9.11 -18.66 -6.14
C ASN A 216 -8.66 -17.53 -5.20
N ALA A 217 -7.54 -16.87 -5.49
CA ALA A 217 -7.05 -15.74 -4.72
C ALA A 217 -8.01 -14.53 -4.75
N VAL A 218 -8.65 -14.26 -5.89
CA VAL A 218 -9.68 -13.21 -5.99
C VAL A 218 -10.96 -13.63 -5.27
N ILE A 219 -11.44 -14.85 -5.50
CA ILE A 219 -12.71 -15.35 -4.96
C ILE A 219 -12.69 -15.34 -3.43
N LYS A 220 -11.62 -15.79 -2.78
CA LYS A 220 -11.52 -15.80 -1.30
C LYS A 220 -11.58 -14.38 -0.70
N ARG A 221 -11.18 -13.35 -1.47
CA ARG A 221 -11.22 -11.93 -1.08
C ARG A 221 -12.57 -11.26 -1.29
N LEU A 222 -13.57 -11.96 -1.84
CA LEU A 222 -14.95 -11.48 -1.91
C LEU A 222 -15.70 -11.60 -0.57
N MET A 223 -15.07 -12.15 0.47
CA MET A 223 -15.58 -12.23 1.84
C MET A 223 -15.89 -10.84 2.41
N THR A 224 -17.14 -10.41 2.46
CA THR A 224 -17.51 -9.10 3.02
C THR A 224 -19.00 -9.01 3.37
N ASP A 225 -19.34 -8.26 4.42
CA ASP A 225 -20.73 -7.93 4.82
C ASP A 225 -21.11 -6.46 4.52
N VAL A 226 -20.22 -5.73 3.83
CA VAL A 226 -20.39 -4.29 3.53
C VAL A 226 -20.17 -3.99 2.04
N PRO A 227 -20.60 -2.81 1.55
CA PRO A 227 -20.35 -2.41 0.17
C PRO A 227 -18.85 -2.35 -0.17
N PHE A 228 -18.51 -2.92 -1.31
CA PHE A 228 -17.14 -2.98 -1.82
C PHE A 228 -17.08 -2.64 -3.31
N GLY A 229 -15.87 -2.43 -3.84
CA GLY A 229 -15.64 -2.32 -5.28
C GLY A 229 -14.23 -2.71 -5.70
N VAL A 230 -13.81 -2.29 -6.88
CA VAL A 230 -12.47 -2.57 -7.43
C VAL A 230 -11.78 -1.28 -7.85
N LEU A 231 -10.47 -1.20 -7.64
CA LEU A 231 -9.64 -0.17 -8.25
C LEU A 231 -9.34 -0.59 -9.69
N LEU A 232 -9.59 0.30 -10.66
CA LEU A 232 -9.47 0.00 -12.08
C LEU A 232 -8.68 1.10 -12.80
N SER A 233 -7.43 0.80 -13.16
CA SER A 233 -6.54 1.72 -13.90
C SER A 233 -6.59 1.51 -15.42
N GLY A 234 -7.26 0.45 -15.90
CA GLY A 234 -7.17 -0.01 -17.29
C GLY A 234 -5.85 -0.74 -17.62
N GLY A 235 -4.88 -0.80 -16.70
CA GLY A 235 -3.73 -1.68 -16.79
C GLY A 235 -4.12 -3.16 -16.62
N LEU A 236 -3.26 -4.08 -17.08
CA LEU A 236 -3.49 -5.54 -17.06
C LEU A 236 -4.00 -6.03 -15.69
N ASP A 237 -3.32 -5.63 -14.63
CA ASP A 237 -3.45 -6.27 -13.31
C ASP A 237 -4.79 -5.95 -12.65
N SER A 238 -5.12 -4.66 -12.55
CA SER A 238 -6.43 -4.22 -12.04
C SER A 238 -7.58 -4.69 -12.91
N SER A 239 -7.36 -4.79 -14.23
CA SER A 239 -8.38 -5.25 -15.17
C SER A 239 -8.68 -6.73 -15.00
N LEU A 240 -7.66 -7.57 -14.77
CA LEU A 240 -7.87 -8.98 -14.45
C LEU A 240 -8.61 -9.16 -13.13
N VAL A 241 -8.22 -8.42 -12.07
CA VAL A 241 -8.94 -8.41 -10.79
C VAL A 241 -10.41 -8.04 -10.99
N ALA A 242 -10.70 -6.94 -11.71
CA ALA A 242 -12.06 -6.50 -11.99
C ALA A 242 -12.85 -7.55 -12.80
N SER A 243 -12.23 -8.15 -13.81
CA SER A 243 -12.90 -9.15 -14.66
C SER A 243 -13.29 -10.42 -13.90
N ILE A 244 -12.41 -10.92 -13.02
CA ILE A 244 -12.69 -12.10 -12.19
C ILE A 244 -13.74 -11.74 -11.13
N THR A 245 -13.60 -10.58 -10.49
CA THR A 245 -14.60 -10.09 -9.52
C THR A 245 -15.98 -10.00 -10.14
N ALA A 246 -16.11 -9.41 -11.34
CA ALA A 246 -17.38 -9.28 -12.04
C ALA A 246 -18.02 -10.65 -12.36
N ARG A 247 -17.20 -11.66 -12.73
CA ARG A 247 -17.68 -13.03 -13.02
C ARG A 247 -18.19 -13.76 -11.79
N HIS A 248 -17.58 -13.53 -10.63
CA HIS A 248 -17.86 -14.31 -9.42
C HIS A 248 -18.74 -13.58 -8.40
N LEU A 249 -18.98 -12.27 -8.55
CA LEU A 249 -19.78 -11.46 -7.63
C LEU A 249 -21.19 -12.02 -7.41
N ALA A 250 -21.89 -12.42 -8.48
CA ALA A 250 -23.31 -12.76 -8.42
C ALA A 250 -23.66 -13.93 -7.46
N GLY A 251 -22.69 -14.78 -7.12
CA GLY A 251 -22.86 -15.91 -6.19
C GLY A 251 -22.46 -15.64 -4.73
N THR A 252 -22.10 -14.41 -4.38
CA THR A 252 -21.56 -14.08 -3.05
C THR A 252 -22.64 -13.63 -2.06
N LYS A 253 -22.34 -13.74 -0.75
CA LYS A 253 -23.18 -13.16 0.32
C LYS A 253 -23.35 -11.65 0.12
N ALA A 254 -22.26 -10.96 -0.23
CA ALA A 254 -22.27 -9.52 -0.53
C ALA A 254 -23.26 -9.15 -1.64
N ALA A 255 -23.31 -9.93 -2.73
CA ALA A 255 -24.24 -9.65 -3.82
C ALA A 255 -25.71 -9.88 -3.45
N THR A 256 -25.99 -10.80 -2.53
CA THR A 256 -27.34 -11.03 -2.01
C THR A 256 -27.84 -9.84 -1.19
N GLN A 257 -26.93 -9.18 -0.45
CA GLN A 257 -27.26 -8.07 0.44
C GLN A 257 -27.20 -6.70 -0.23
N TRP A 258 -26.22 -6.50 -1.13
CA TRP A 258 -25.87 -5.19 -1.71
C TRP A 258 -26.07 -5.11 -3.23
N GLY A 259 -26.51 -6.20 -3.86
CA GLY A 259 -26.74 -6.28 -5.29
C GLY A 259 -25.55 -6.83 -6.08
N THR A 260 -25.81 -7.25 -7.31
CA THR A 260 -24.83 -7.91 -8.19
C THR A 260 -24.01 -6.93 -9.04
N GLN A 261 -24.23 -5.62 -8.90
CA GLN A 261 -23.58 -4.62 -9.72
C GLN A 261 -22.24 -4.22 -9.12
N LEU A 262 -21.15 -4.49 -9.85
CA LEU A 262 -19.81 -4.14 -9.42
C LEU A 262 -19.51 -2.66 -9.68
N HIS A 263 -19.03 -1.94 -8.66
CA HIS A 263 -18.49 -0.59 -8.80
C HIS A 263 -16.98 -0.62 -9.04
N SER A 264 -16.52 0.15 -10.02
CA SER A 264 -15.09 0.32 -10.33
C SER A 264 -14.68 1.78 -10.17
N PHE A 265 -13.46 2.00 -9.68
CA PHE A 265 -12.95 3.34 -9.34
C PHE A 265 -11.63 3.61 -10.04
N CYS A 266 -11.53 4.77 -10.70
CA CYS A 266 -10.30 5.26 -11.31
C CYS A 266 -10.03 6.70 -10.85
N VAL A 267 -8.75 7.09 -10.85
CA VAL A 267 -8.32 8.46 -10.55
C VAL A 267 -7.24 8.90 -11.53
N GLY A 268 -7.32 10.15 -11.97
CA GLY A 268 -6.35 10.73 -12.88
C GLY A 268 -6.55 12.23 -13.05
N LEU A 269 -5.56 12.87 -13.66
CA LEU A 269 -5.74 14.18 -14.28
C LEU A 269 -6.71 14.05 -15.46
N GLU A 270 -7.43 15.13 -15.77
CA GLU A 270 -8.36 15.13 -16.90
C GLU A 270 -7.66 14.71 -18.21
N GLY A 271 -8.24 13.73 -18.90
CA GLY A 271 -7.70 13.19 -20.14
C GLY A 271 -6.51 12.23 -19.97
N SER A 272 -6.21 11.75 -18.76
CA SER A 272 -5.07 10.85 -18.57
C SER A 272 -5.25 9.48 -19.29
N PRO A 273 -4.13 8.82 -19.66
CA PRO A 273 -4.18 7.50 -20.29
C PRO A 273 -4.90 6.42 -19.46
N ASP A 274 -4.78 6.48 -18.14
CA ASP A 274 -5.44 5.51 -17.25
C ASP A 274 -6.96 5.71 -17.21
N LEU A 275 -7.47 6.95 -17.19
CA LEU A 275 -8.90 7.20 -17.23
C LEU A 275 -9.55 6.61 -18.49
N LYS A 276 -8.94 6.86 -19.66
CA LYS A 276 -9.42 6.32 -20.93
C LYS A 276 -9.47 4.80 -20.95
N ALA A 277 -8.40 4.14 -20.48
CA ALA A 277 -8.33 2.69 -20.49
C ALA A 277 -9.22 2.04 -19.42
N ALA A 278 -9.31 2.65 -18.24
CA ALA A 278 -10.21 2.21 -17.19
C ALA A 278 -11.66 2.25 -17.65
N LYS A 279 -12.07 3.34 -18.32
CA LYS A 279 -13.39 3.46 -18.90
C LYS A 279 -13.69 2.36 -19.93
N GLU A 280 -12.75 2.07 -20.82
CA GLU A 280 -12.92 1.00 -21.81
C GLU A 280 -13.12 -0.37 -21.14
N VAL A 281 -12.32 -0.69 -20.12
CA VAL A 281 -12.48 -1.95 -19.37
C VAL A 281 -13.79 -1.97 -18.60
N ALA A 282 -14.19 -0.85 -18.02
CA ALA A 282 -15.44 -0.74 -17.29
C ALA A 282 -16.66 -0.95 -18.19
N ASP A 283 -16.65 -0.36 -19.39
CA ASP A 283 -17.69 -0.53 -20.41
C ASP A 283 -17.75 -2.00 -20.89
N TYR A 284 -16.60 -2.66 -21.08
CA TYR A 284 -16.53 -4.08 -21.42
C TYR A 284 -17.08 -5.00 -20.32
N LEU A 285 -16.78 -4.69 -19.06
CA LEU A 285 -17.19 -5.49 -17.90
C LEU A 285 -18.60 -5.15 -17.39
N GLY A 286 -19.20 -4.05 -17.85
CA GLY A 286 -20.52 -3.59 -17.39
C GLY A 286 -20.52 -3.08 -15.94
N THR A 287 -19.39 -2.58 -15.44
CA THR A 287 -19.30 -2.04 -14.07
C THR A 287 -19.91 -0.64 -13.97
N VAL A 288 -20.39 -0.26 -12.79
CA VAL A 288 -20.68 1.16 -12.50
C VAL A 288 -19.34 1.87 -12.28
N HIS A 289 -18.90 2.55 -13.33
CA HIS A 289 -17.60 3.21 -13.33
C HIS A 289 -17.68 4.59 -12.68
N HIS A 290 -16.77 4.83 -11.74
CA HIS A 290 -16.57 6.12 -11.11
C HIS A 290 -15.21 6.65 -11.51
N GLU A 291 -15.23 7.68 -12.34
CA GLU A 291 -14.05 8.40 -12.78
C GLU A 291 -13.84 9.63 -11.89
N PHE A 292 -12.70 9.68 -11.19
CA PHE A 292 -12.38 10.79 -10.33
C PHE A 292 -11.24 11.64 -10.89
N HIS A 293 -11.51 12.93 -11.03
CA HIS A 293 -10.51 13.92 -11.38
C HIS A 293 -9.88 14.55 -10.14
N PHE A 294 -8.60 14.88 -10.24
CA PHE A 294 -7.90 15.79 -9.34
C PHE A 294 -7.06 16.75 -10.19
N THR A 295 -6.73 17.92 -9.67
CA THR A 295 -5.80 18.86 -10.29
C THR A 295 -4.39 18.68 -9.73
N VAL A 296 -3.37 19.19 -10.41
CA VAL A 296 -2.00 19.22 -9.87
C VAL A 296 -1.96 19.95 -8.52
N GLN A 297 -2.75 21.02 -8.35
CA GLN A 297 -2.81 21.75 -7.10
C GLN A 297 -3.45 20.92 -5.97
N ASP A 298 -4.54 20.21 -6.24
CA ASP A 298 -5.14 19.28 -5.26
C ASP A 298 -4.11 18.26 -4.76
N GLY A 299 -3.27 17.76 -5.69
CA GLY A 299 -2.18 16.86 -5.36
C GLY A 299 -1.11 17.51 -4.50
N ILE A 300 -0.63 18.71 -4.88
CA ILE A 300 0.39 19.47 -4.12
C ILE A 300 -0.10 19.77 -2.70
N ASP A 301 -1.34 20.24 -2.55
CA ASP A 301 -1.95 20.58 -1.26
C ASP A 301 -2.09 19.36 -0.35
N ALA A 302 -2.23 18.16 -0.93
CA ALA A 302 -2.33 16.91 -0.18
C ALA A 302 -0.98 16.29 0.23
N ILE A 303 0.17 16.76 -0.29
CA ILE A 303 1.48 16.11 -0.06
C ILE A 303 1.81 15.99 1.42
N GLU A 304 1.49 17.02 2.21
CA GLU A 304 1.79 17.01 3.63
C GLU A 304 1.01 15.93 4.39
N ASP A 305 -0.30 15.84 4.14
CA ASP A 305 -1.17 14.80 4.71
C ASP A 305 -0.74 13.40 4.21
N VAL A 306 -0.37 13.27 2.94
CA VAL A 306 0.13 12.02 2.37
C VAL A 306 1.39 11.58 3.11
N ILE A 307 2.38 12.45 3.30
CA ILE A 307 3.62 12.10 4.02
C ILE A 307 3.31 11.70 5.48
N TYR A 308 2.40 12.42 6.15
CA TYR A 308 1.95 12.07 7.49
C TYR A 308 1.29 10.69 7.56
N HIS A 309 0.44 10.37 6.58
CA HIS A 309 -0.28 9.10 6.56
C HIS A 309 0.60 7.91 6.15
N ILE A 310 1.42 8.05 5.10
CA ILE A 310 2.27 6.97 4.58
C ILE A 310 3.50 6.75 5.45
N GLU A 311 3.99 7.81 6.10
CA GLU A 311 5.16 7.80 6.99
C GLU A 311 6.44 7.42 6.23
N THR A 312 6.64 8.04 5.08
CA THR A 312 7.84 7.86 4.24
C THR A 312 8.23 9.18 3.58
N TYR A 313 9.49 9.26 3.15
CA TYR A 313 10.02 10.33 2.30
C TYR A 313 10.46 9.82 0.92
N ASP A 314 10.15 8.56 0.58
CA ASP A 314 10.45 8.00 -0.74
C ASP A 314 9.63 8.68 -1.84
N VAL A 315 10.33 9.19 -2.86
CA VAL A 315 9.76 9.99 -3.95
C VAL A 315 8.73 9.20 -4.74
N THR A 316 9.05 7.96 -5.12
CA THR A 316 8.17 7.09 -5.92
C THR A 316 6.88 6.79 -5.17
N THR A 317 7.02 6.44 -3.90
CA THR A 317 5.90 6.11 -3.02
C THR A 317 5.00 7.32 -2.83
N ILE A 318 5.53 8.52 -2.57
CA ILE A 318 4.72 9.75 -2.40
C ILE A 318 3.99 10.13 -3.68
N ARG A 319 4.68 10.10 -4.84
CA ARG A 319 4.09 10.38 -6.16
C ARG A 319 2.88 9.48 -6.43
N ALA A 320 3.01 8.18 -6.16
CA ALA A 320 1.95 7.19 -6.40
C ALA A 320 0.87 7.16 -5.29
N SER A 321 1.24 7.49 -4.05
CA SER A 321 0.30 7.50 -2.91
C SER A 321 -0.68 8.66 -3.00
N THR A 322 -0.26 9.81 -3.54
CA THR A 322 -1.10 11.02 -3.56
C THR A 322 -2.41 10.83 -4.34
N PRO A 323 -2.42 10.35 -5.60
CA PRO A 323 -3.67 10.06 -6.30
C PRO A 323 -4.49 8.98 -5.60
N MET A 324 -3.84 7.94 -5.04
CA MET A 324 -4.53 6.86 -4.32
C MET A 324 -5.21 7.37 -3.04
N PHE A 325 -4.57 8.27 -2.30
CA PHE A 325 -5.11 8.94 -1.12
C PHE A 325 -6.34 9.78 -1.48
N LEU A 326 -6.25 10.60 -2.53
CA LEU A 326 -7.38 11.41 -3.01
C LEU A 326 -8.54 10.56 -3.52
N MET A 327 -8.24 9.46 -4.21
CA MET A 327 -9.22 8.48 -4.65
C MET A 327 -9.93 7.82 -3.47
N ALA A 328 -9.18 7.33 -2.47
CA ALA A 328 -9.74 6.68 -1.29
C ALA A 328 -10.72 7.61 -0.55
N ARG A 329 -10.41 8.91 -0.46
CA ARG A 329 -11.31 9.93 0.11
C ARG A 329 -12.66 9.96 -0.60
N LYS A 330 -12.66 9.97 -1.95
CA LYS A 330 -13.87 9.98 -2.76
C LYS A 330 -14.64 8.66 -2.66
N ILE A 331 -13.94 7.51 -2.71
CA ILE A 331 -14.54 6.18 -2.53
C ILE A 331 -15.28 6.09 -1.19
N LYS A 332 -14.65 6.54 -0.10
CA LYS A 332 -15.27 6.56 1.22
C LYS A 332 -16.55 7.39 1.26
N SER A 333 -16.56 8.54 0.58
CA SER A 333 -17.74 9.41 0.53
C SER A 333 -18.95 8.77 -0.17
N LEU A 334 -18.74 7.74 -0.99
CA LEU A 334 -19.79 6.94 -1.62
C LEU A 334 -20.29 5.78 -0.74
N GLY A 335 -19.77 5.64 0.49
CA GLY A 335 -20.18 4.60 1.44
C GLY A 335 -19.45 3.26 1.26
N VAL A 336 -18.48 3.17 0.35
CA VAL A 336 -17.66 1.97 0.14
C VAL A 336 -16.61 1.85 1.25
N LYS A 337 -16.46 0.63 1.80
CA LYS A 337 -15.51 0.35 2.88
C LYS A 337 -14.36 -0.58 2.50
N MET A 338 -14.48 -1.29 1.38
CA MET A 338 -13.45 -2.22 0.89
C MET A 338 -13.28 -2.10 -0.63
N VAL A 339 -12.04 -2.19 -1.10
CA VAL A 339 -11.70 -2.30 -2.52
C VAL A 339 -10.69 -3.41 -2.76
N ILE A 340 -10.74 -4.01 -3.94
CA ILE A 340 -9.73 -4.96 -4.41
C ILE A 340 -8.82 -4.27 -5.44
N SER A 341 -7.50 -4.47 -5.31
CA SER A 341 -6.46 -3.83 -6.12
C SER A 341 -5.54 -4.84 -6.81
N GLY A 342 -4.81 -4.41 -7.84
CA GLY A 342 -3.89 -5.24 -8.64
C GLY A 342 -2.42 -5.23 -8.15
N GLU A 343 -2.13 -4.70 -6.97
CA GLU A 343 -0.76 -4.59 -6.44
C GLU A 343 -0.09 -5.95 -6.26
N GLY A 344 1.23 -6.01 -6.46
CA GLY A 344 2.04 -7.22 -6.32
C GLY A 344 2.28 -7.99 -7.62
N SER A 345 1.49 -7.72 -8.66
CA SER A 345 1.63 -8.39 -9.96
C SER A 345 2.99 -8.10 -10.62
N ASP A 346 3.43 -6.83 -10.63
CA ASP A 346 4.71 -6.45 -11.24
C ASP A 346 5.89 -7.13 -10.54
N GLU A 347 5.85 -7.27 -9.22
CA GLU A 347 6.88 -7.92 -8.41
C GLU A 347 6.98 -9.42 -8.67
N ILE A 348 5.85 -10.10 -8.84
CA ILE A 348 5.80 -11.55 -9.01
C ILE A 348 6.17 -11.98 -10.44
N PHE A 349 5.81 -11.15 -11.43
CA PHE A 349 5.93 -11.50 -12.86
C PHE A 349 6.98 -10.68 -13.61
N GLY A 350 7.79 -9.86 -12.92
CA GLY A 350 8.78 -8.99 -13.54
C GLY A 350 8.15 -8.02 -14.54
N GLY A 351 7.13 -7.31 -14.07
CA GLY A 351 6.30 -6.42 -14.89
C GLY A 351 6.88 -5.04 -15.16
N TYR A 352 7.81 -4.59 -14.32
CA TYR A 352 8.46 -3.30 -14.52
C TYR A 352 9.33 -3.33 -15.77
N LEU A 353 9.38 -2.21 -16.49
CA LEU A 353 10.09 -2.11 -17.77
C LEU A 353 11.58 -2.43 -17.66
N TYR A 354 12.19 -2.27 -16.48
CA TYR A 354 13.60 -2.60 -16.28
C TYR A 354 13.90 -4.11 -16.37
N PHE A 355 12.91 -4.98 -16.14
CA PHE A 355 13.05 -6.43 -16.33
C PHE A 355 13.30 -6.83 -17.78
N HIS A 356 13.02 -5.95 -18.77
CA HIS A 356 13.43 -6.17 -20.18
C HIS A 356 14.96 -6.28 -20.33
N LYS A 357 15.71 -5.84 -19.33
CA LYS A 357 17.19 -5.89 -19.29
C LYS A 357 17.74 -6.99 -18.38
N ALA A 358 16.88 -7.81 -17.77
CA ALA A 358 17.34 -8.92 -16.94
C ALA A 358 18.22 -9.87 -17.79
N PRO A 359 19.47 -10.16 -17.37
CA PRO A 359 20.45 -10.83 -18.21
C PRO A 359 20.15 -12.33 -18.41
N ASN A 360 19.49 -12.97 -17.44
CA ASN A 360 19.15 -14.38 -17.44
C ASN A 360 17.98 -14.66 -16.47
N LYS A 361 17.52 -15.91 -16.45
CA LYS A 361 16.36 -16.31 -15.66
C LYS A 361 16.63 -16.32 -14.15
N GLU A 362 17.88 -16.54 -13.75
CA GLU A 362 18.32 -16.55 -12.36
C GLU A 362 18.26 -15.15 -11.75
N GLU A 363 18.86 -14.15 -12.41
CA GLU A 363 18.81 -12.74 -12.00
C GLU A 363 17.37 -12.21 -12.03
N PHE A 364 16.57 -12.60 -13.03
CA PHE A 364 15.14 -12.27 -13.07
C PHE A 364 14.42 -12.78 -11.82
N HIS A 365 14.60 -14.07 -11.46
CA HIS A 365 13.95 -14.66 -10.30
C HIS A 365 14.41 -14.04 -9.00
N GLN A 366 15.72 -13.90 -8.79
CA GLN A 366 16.29 -13.29 -7.60
C GLN A 366 15.77 -11.86 -7.41
N GLU A 367 15.63 -11.09 -8.48
CA GLU A 367 15.03 -9.76 -8.41
C GLU A 367 13.53 -9.81 -8.06
N THR A 368 12.75 -10.72 -8.64
CA THR A 368 11.34 -10.89 -8.21
C THR A 368 11.23 -11.25 -6.73
N CYS A 369 12.10 -12.14 -6.22
CA CYS A 369 12.16 -12.49 -4.80
C CYS A 369 12.55 -11.29 -3.91
N ARG A 370 13.55 -10.50 -4.33
CA ARG A 370 13.96 -9.27 -3.63
C ARG A 370 12.82 -8.25 -3.58
N LYS A 371 12.14 -8.05 -4.70
CA LYS A 371 10.98 -7.17 -4.83
C LYS A 371 9.82 -7.61 -3.93
N ILE A 372 9.48 -8.90 -3.92
CA ILE A 372 8.43 -9.44 -3.03
C ILE A 372 8.80 -9.23 -1.56
N LYS A 373 10.04 -9.53 -1.16
CA LYS A 373 10.52 -9.32 0.23
C LYS A 373 10.42 -7.86 0.68
N ALA A 374 10.56 -6.90 -0.25
CA ALA A 374 10.57 -5.48 0.04
C ALA A 374 9.18 -4.81 -0.10
N LEU A 375 8.15 -5.50 -0.61
CA LEU A 375 6.81 -4.95 -0.85
C LEU A 375 6.24 -4.19 0.35
N HIS A 376 6.47 -4.68 1.56
CA HIS A 376 5.98 -4.08 2.81
C HIS A 376 6.51 -2.67 3.09
N GLN A 377 7.57 -2.24 2.39
CA GLN A 377 8.19 -0.91 2.52
C GLN A 377 7.79 0.03 1.37
N TYR A 378 7.14 -0.48 0.33
CA TYR A 378 6.80 0.26 -0.89
C TYR A 378 5.30 0.11 -1.22
N ASP A 379 4.93 -0.78 -2.15
CA ASP A 379 3.59 -0.89 -2.70
C ASP A 379 2.53 -1.33 -1.68
N CYS A 380 2.86 -2.27 -0.78
CA CYS A 380 1.95 -2.61 0.33
C CYS A 380 1.80 -1.43 1.30
N LEU A 381 2.89 -0.70 1.58
CA LEU A 381 2.85 0.47 2.46
C LEU A 381 1.91 1.53 1.90
N ARG A 382 2.07 1.88 0.62
CA ARG A 382 1.22 2.81 -0.12
C ARG A 382 -0.22 2.32 -0.15
N ALA A 383 -0.47 1.11 -0.62
CA ALA A 383 -1.81 0.57 -0.81
C ALA A 383 -2.57 0.50 0.51
N ASN A 384 -1.91 0.05 1.58
CA ASN A 384 -2.51 0.01 2.90
C ASN A 384 -2.77 1.40 3.48
N LYS A 385 -1.73 2.25 3.58
CA LYS A 385 -1.85 3.51 4.33
C LYS A 385 -2.62 4.59 3.58
N SER A 386 -2.50 4.67 2.24
CA SER A 386 -3.25 5.64 1.43
C SER A 386 -4.76 5.40 1.52
N THR A 387 -5.18 4.13 1.49
CA THR A 387 -6.61 3.77 1.61
C THR A 387 -7.08 3.87 3.06
N SER A 388 -6.28 3.40 4.02
CA SER A 388 -6.62 3.46 5.44
C SER A 388 -6.70 4.90 5.96
N ALA A 389 -6.03 5.88 5.33
CA ALA A 389 -6.20 7.30 5.65
C ALA A 389 -7.66 7.79 5.58
N TRP A 390 -8.52 7.06 4.86
CA TRP A 390 -9.94 7.38 4.70
C TRP A 390 -10.86 6.24 5.14
N GLY A 391 -10.40 5.33 6.01
CA GLY A 391 -11.21 4.22 6.50
C GLY A 391 -11.71 3.32 5.37
N LEU A 392 -10.83 3.03 4.41
CA LEU A 392 -11.04 2.14 3.27
C LEU A 392 -10.04 0.98 3.37
N GLU A 393 -10.50 -0.25 3.27
CA GLU A 393 -9.66 -1.44 3.17
C GLU A 393 -9.27 -1.74 1.73
N ALA A 394 -8.00 -2.09 1.50
CA ALA A 394 -7.51 -2.59 0.21
C ALA A 394 -7.13 -4.07 0.31
N ARG A 395 -7.64 -4.89 -0.60
CA ARG A 395 -7.31 -6.31 -0.74
C ARG A 395 -6.48 -6.56 -1.99
N VAL A 396 -5.47 -7.41 -1.89
CA VAL A 396 -4.43 -7.60 -2.91
C VAL A 396 -4.29 -9.09 -3.28
N PRO A 397 -5.12 -9.64 -4.20
CA PRO A 397 -5.14 -11.06 -4.57
C PRO A 397 -3.82 -11.58 -5.15
N PHE A 398 -3.03 -10.74 -5.81
CA PHE A 398 -1.69 -11.16 -6.29
C PHE A 398 -0.77 -11.55 -5.12
N LEU A 399 -1.00 -11.01 -3.92
CA LEU A 399 -0.18 -11.28 -2.74
C LEU A 399 -0.73 -12.40 -1.86
N ASP A 400 -1.61 -13.23 -2.42
CA ASP A 400 -2.09 -14.43 -1.77
C ASP A 400 -0.98 -15.47 -1.57
N LYS A 401 -0.87 -16.05 -0.36
CA LYS A 401 0.20 -16.98 0.02
C LYS A 401 0.29 -18.16 -0.95
N GLU A 402 -0.84 -18.73 -1.34
CA GLU A 402 -0.91 -19.88 -2.24
C GLU A 402 -0.64 -19.46 -3.68
N PHE A 403 -1.21 -18.35 -4.13
CA PHE A 403 -0.96 -17.85 -5.48
C PHE A 403 0.50 -17.43 -5.71
N ILE A 404 1.14 -16.76 -4.74
CA ILE A 404 2.58 -16.46 -4.82
C ILE A 404 3.35 -17.77 -5.00
N ASN A 405 3.06 -18.80 -4.22
CA ASN A 405 3.75 -20.08 -4.36
C ASN A 405 3.56 -20.68 -5.75
N VAL A 406 2.34 -20.69 -6.30
CA VAL A 406 2.07 -21.14 -7.68
C VAL A 406 2.85 -20.32 -8.70
N ALA A 407 2.79 -18.99 -8.61
CA ALA A 407 3.40 -18.10 -9.57
C ALA A 407 4.94 -18.12 -9.48
N MET A 408 5.49 -18.24 -8.28
CA MET A 408 6.93 -18.24 -8.02
C MET A 408 7.59 -19.59 -8.22
N ASP A 409 6.83 -20.68 -8.37
CA ASP A 409 7.35 -22.01 -8.71
C ASP A 409 7.51 -22.22 -10.23
N ILE A 410 6.95 -21.34 -11.08
CA ILE A 410 7.14 -21.40 -12.54
C ILE A 410 8.62 -21.16 -12.88
N ASP A 411 9.21 -22.01 -13.73
CA ASP A 411 10.57 -21.80 -14.25
C ASP A 411 10.70 -20.38 -14.83
N PRO A 412 11.60 -19.53 -14.31
CA PRO A 412 11.63 -18.11 -14.65
C PRO A 412 11.93 -17.86 -16.13
N GLN A 413 12.44 -18.85 -16.86
CA GLN A 413 12.58 -18.78 -18.32
C GLN A 413 11.27 -18.42 -19.05
N TRP A 414 10.12 -18.80 -18.48
CA TRP A 414 8.81 -18.49 -19.04
C TRP A 414 8.39 -17.04 -18.76
N LYS A 415 8.86 -16.46 -17.66
CA LYS A 415 8.59 -15.06 -17.28
C LYS A 415 9.50 -14.06 -17.99
N MET A 416 10.65 -14.50 -18.49
CA MET A 416 11.57 -13.66 -19.25
C MET A 416 10.89 -13.04 -20.47
N ILE A 417 11.17 -11.76 -20.69
CA ILE A 417 10.74 -11.03 -21.87
C ILE A 417 11.57 -11.49 -23.08
N LYS A 418 10.90 -11.90 -24.16
CA LYS A 418 11.50 -12.37 -25.41
C LYS A 418 10.74 -11.81 -26.59
N ARG A 419 11.19 -10.66 -27.10
CA ARG A 419 10.48 -9.90 -28.14
C ARG A 419 10.39 -10.65 -29.47
N ASP A 420 11.40 -11.43 -29.80
CA ASP A 420 11.46 -12.32 -30.96
C ASP A 420 10.39 -13.42 -30.92
N GLU A 421 10.04 -13.88 -29.72
CA GLU A 421 8.93 -14.82 -29.49
C GLU A 421 7.58 -14.13 -29.21
N GLY A 422 7.51 -12.79 -29.32
CA GLY A 422 6.30 -12.02 -29.00
C GLY A 422 5.96 -11.97 -27.50
N ARG A 423 6.88 -12.35 -26.61
CA ARG A 423 6.67 -12.31 -25.16
C ARG A 423 7.04 -10.93 -24.62
N ILE A 424 6.03 -10.23 -24.11
CA ILE A 424 6.17 -8.96 -23.38
C ILE A 424 6.20 -9.20 -21.86
N GLU A 425 6.36 -8.15 -21.07
CA GLU A 425 6.28 -8.25 -19.61
C GLU A 425 4.97 -8.93 -19.16
N LYS A 426 5.07 -9.79 -18.15
CA LYS A 426 3.96 -10.60 -17.63
C LYS A 426 3.28 -11.50 -18.67
N TRP A 427 3.98 -11.92 -19.74
CA TRP A 427 3.40 -12.74 -20.79
C TRP A 427 2.69 -14.00 -20.28
N VAL A 428 3.26 -14.69 -19.27
CA VAL A 428 2.63 -15.88 -18.66
C VAL A 428 1.27 -15.58 -18.01
N LEU A 429 1.10 -14.38 -17.43
CA LEU A 429 -0.17 -13.95 -16.86
C LEU A 429 -1.17 -13.62 -17.96
N ARG A 430 -0.73 -12.83 -18.96
CA ARG A 430 -1.57 -12.48 -20.13
C ARG A 430 -2.07 -13.72 -20.84
N LYS A 431 -1.17 -14.68 -21.10
CA LYS A 431 -1.49 -15.94 -21.77
C LYS A 431 -2.39 -16.83 -20.93
N ALA A 432 -2.23 -16.83 -19.61
CA ALA A 432 -3.12 -17.56 -18.73
C ALA A 432 -4.56 -17.06 -18.81
N PHE A 433 -4.81 -15.78 -19.12
CA PHE A 433 -6.15 -15.18 -19.22
C PHE A 433 -6.62 -14.91 -20.66
N ASP A 434 -5.85 -15.35 -21.66
CA ASP A 434 -6.19 -15.29 -23.09
C ASP A 434 -7.13 -16.44 -23.46
N ASP A 435 -8.40 -16.29 -23.07
CA ASP A 435 -9.47 -17.25 -23.30
C ASP A 435 -10.36 -16.79 -24.47
N GLU A 436 -10.37 -17.54 -25.57
CA GLU A 436 -11.14 -17.19 -26.78
C GLU A 436 -12.65 -17.44 -26.61
N GLU A 437 -13.03 -18.41 -25.77
CA GLU A 437 -14.44 -18.78 -25.57
C GLU A 437 -15.13 -17.87 -24.57
N ARG A 438 -14.41 -17.52 -23.50
CA ARG A 438 -14.87 -16.62 -22.44
C ARG A 438 -13.80 -15.59 -22.13
N PRO A 439 -13.62 -14.55 -22.97
CA PRO A 439 -12.55 -13.58 -22.80
C PRO A 439 -12.70 -12.76 -21.52
N TYR A 440 -11.63 -12.68 -20.72
CA TYR A 440 -11.61 -11.87 -19.49
C TYR A 440 -11.54 -10.38 -19.79
N LEU A 441 -10.84 -10.02 -20.87
CA LEU A 441 -10.57 -8.65 -21.29
C LEU A 441 -10.54 -8.56 -22.83
N PRO A 442 -10.75 -7.36 -23.41
CA PRO A 442 -10.41 -7.10 -24.80
C PRO A 442 -8.94 -7.40 -25.07
N LYS A 443 -8.61 -8.01 -26.23
CA LYS A 443 -7.24 -8.45 -26.53
C LYS A 443 -6.21 -7.32 -26.47
N HIS A 444 -6.55 -6.12 -26.93
CA HIS A 444 -5.61 -4.99 -26.90
C HIS A 444 -5.36 -4.45 -25.48
N ILE A 445 -6.30 -4.64 -24.54
CA ILE A 445 -6.07 -4.38 -23.11
C ILE A 445 -5.21 -5.50 -22.52
N LEU A 446 -5.55 -6.77 -22.80
CA LEU A 446 -4.85 -7.94 -22.29
C LEU A 446 -3.36 -7.94 -22.68
N TYR A 447 -3.02 -7.40 -23.86
CA TYR A 447 -1.66 -7.28 -24.36
C TYR A 447 -1.13 -5.84 -24.39
N ARG A 448 -1.76 -4.89 -23.69
CA ARG A 448 -1.27 -3.51 -23.54
C ARG A 448 0.06 -3.49 -22.79
N GLN A 449 1.05 -2.76 -23.30
CA GLN A 449 2.33 -2.55 -22.59
C GLN A 449 2.09 -1.90 -21.22
N LYS A 450 2.93 -2.25 -20.25
CA LYS A 450 2.93 -1.64 -18.91
C LYS A 450 3.08 -0.11 -18.99
N GLU A 451 2.13 0.58 -18.37
CA GLU A 451 2.22 1.99 -17.97
C GLU A 451 2.34 2.06 -16.44
N GLN A 452 3.29 2.84 -15.91
CA GLN A 452 3.45 2.99 -14.46
C GLN A 452 2.40 3.94 -13.88
N PHE A 453 1.94 3.69 -12.65
CA PHE A 453 0.79 4.42 -12.07
C PHE A 453 1.01 5.94 -12.03
N SER A 454 2.19 6.40 -11.59
CA SER A 454 2.49 7.84 -11.53
C SER A 454 2.57 8.53 -12.90
N ASP A 455 2.76 7.76 -13.97
CA ASP A 455 2.76 8.27 -15.36
C ASP A 455 1.36 8.19 -15.98
N GLY A 456 0.64 7.09 -15.75
CA GLY A 456 -0.72 6.85 -16.24
C GLY A 456 -1.78 7.80 -15.65
N VAL A 457 -1.56 8.32 -14.43
CA VAL A 457 -2.41 9.36 -13.84
C VAL A 457 -2.30 10.72 -14.54
N GLY A 458 -1.30 10.92 -15.40
CA GLY A 458 -1.15 12.11 -16.25
C GLY A 458 0.21 12.78 -16.13
N TYR A 459 0.80 13.14 -17.26
CA TYR A 459 2.20 13.54 -17.33
C TYR A 459 2.54 14.79 -16.51
N SER A 460 1.63 15.76 -16.46
CA SER A 460 1.79 17.02 -15.74
C SER A 460 1.81 16.88 -14.22
N TRP A 461 1.43 15.71 -13.66
CA TRP A 461 1.51 15.47 -12.22
C TRP A 461 2.96 15.52 -11.73
N ILE A 462 3.82 14.68 -12.32
CA ILE A 462 5.24 14.61 -11.96
C ILE A 462 5.95 15.94 -12.26
N ASP A 463 5.65 16.55 -13.40
CA ASP A 463 6.28 17.81 -13.79
C ASP A 463 5.87 18.95 -12.85
N GLY A 464 4.60 18.97 -12.42
CA GLY A 464 4.09 19.90 -11.41
C GLY A 464 4.78 19.73 -10.05
N LEU A 465 4.98 18.50 -9.59
CA LEU A 465 5.71 18.22 -8.34
C LEU A 465 7.16 18.70 -8.40
N LYS A 466 7.86 18.41 -9.50
CA LYS A 466 9.25 18.87 -9.71
C LYS A 466 9.33 20.40 -9.73
N ALA A 467 8.40 21.06 -10.42
CA ALA A 467 8.33 22.52 -10.47
C ALA A 467 8.05 23.13 -9.09
N HIS A 468 7.08 22.57 -8.34
CA HIS A 468 6.76 23.01 -6.98
C HIS A 468 7.97 22.88 -6.04
N ALA A 469 8.64 21.73 -6.05
CA ALA A 469 9.84 21.51 -5.26
C ALA A 469 10.98 22.47 -5.64
N ALA A 470 11.13 22.79 -6.93
CA ALA A 470 12.14 23.73 -7.40
C ALA A 470 11.95 25.16 -6.89
N LEU A 471 10.70 25.57 -6.62
CA LEU A 471 10.37 26.87 -6.01
C LEU A 471 10.69 26.91 -4.51
N HIS A 472 10.63 25.77 -3.82
CA HIS A 472 10.75 25.69 -2.36
C HIS A 472 12.13 25.22 -1.88
N VAL A 473 12.93 24.60 -2.74
CA VAL A 473 14.27 24.11 -2.42
C VAL A 473 15.31 24.81 -3.27
N THR A 474 16.13 25.64 -2.63
CA THR A 474 17.21 26.39 -3.29
C THR A 474 18.43 25.51 -3.53
N ASP A 475 19.30 25.90 -4.48
CA ASP A 475 20.55 25.20 -4.73
C ASP A 475 21.47 25.25 -3.49
N LYS A 476 21.41 26.33 -2.70
CA LYS A 476 22.11 26.43 -1.43
C LYS A 476 21.62 25.41 -0.40
N MET A 477 20.32 25.09 -0.37
CA MET A 477 19.79 24.02 0.48
C MET A 477 20.33 22.66 0.03
N MET A 478 20.34 22.39 -1.28
CA MET A 478 20.89 21.15 -1.84
C MET A 478 22.39 20.98 -1.54
N LEU A 479 23.19 22.05 -1.64
CA LEU A 479 24.62 22.02 -1.29
C LEU A 479 24.88 21.61 0.17
N ASN A 480 23.94 21.90 1.07
CA ASN A 480 24.03 21.56 2.49
C ASN A 480 23.26 20.28 2.85
N ALA A 481 22.66 19.58 1.88
CA ALA A 481 21.77 18.45 2.14
C ALA A 481 22.45 17.33 2.93
N ALA A 482 23.71 17.01 2.66
CA ALA A 482 24.43 15.96 3.39
C ALA A 482 24.73 16.34 4.86
N HIS A 483 24.81 17.63 5.16
CA HIS A 483 25.00 18.10 6.54
C HIS A 483 23.68 18.08 7.32
N ILE A 484 22.58 18.46 6.67
CA ILE A 484 21.25 18.54 7.28
C ILE A 484 20.62 17.14 7.40
N PHE A 485 20.76 16.32 6.36
CA PHE A 485 20.23 14.97 6.25
C PHE A 485 21.36 13.97 5.94
N PRO A 486 22.21 13.63 6.94
CA PRO A 486 23.36 12.74 6.73
C PRO A 486 22.96 11.29 6.41
N GLN A 487 21.77 10.87 6.85
CA GLN A 487 21.18 9.57 6.53
C GLN A 487 20.24 9.72 5.35
N ASN A 488 20.38 8.89 4.32
CA ASN A 488 19.59 8.94 3.09
C ASN A 488 19.50 10.36 2.52
N THR A 489 20.67 10.97 2.29
CA THR A 489 20.76 12.36 1.80
C THR A 489 19.96 12.53 0.52
N PRO A 490 19.02 13.49 0.45
CA PRO A 490 18.24 13.74 -0.75
C PRO A 490 19.15 14.26 -1.87
N THR A 491 19.06 13.61 -3.03
CA THR A 491 19.87 13.94 -4.22
C THR A 491 19.12 14.83 -5.22
N THR A 492 17.81 15.07 -5.00
CA THR A 492 16.97 15.94 -5.81
C THR A 492 16.21 16.93 -4.92
N LYS A 493 15.79 18.06 -5.50
CA LYS A 493 14.97 19.07 -4.80
C LYS A 493 13.64 18.50 -4.32
N GLU A 494 13.03 17.62 -5.11
CA GLU A 494 11.80 16.93 -4.73
C GLU A 494 12.01 16.00 -3.52
N ALA A 495 13.06 15.18 -3.53
CA ALA A 495 13.40 14.35 -2.38
C ALA A 495 13.69 15.20 -1.13
N TYR A 496 14.37 16.34 -1.29
CA TYR A 496 14.64 17.27 -0.18
C TYR A 496 13.34 17.85 0.38
N TYR A 497 12.42 18.26 -0.49
CA TYR A 497 11.13 18.81 -0.09
C TYR A 497 10.33 17.81 0.73
N TYR A 498 10.17 16.57 0.25
CA TYR A 498 9.50 15.50 1.00
C TYR A 498 10.21 15.17 2.31
N ARG A 499 11.54 15.07 2.29
CA ARG A 499 12.33 14.81 3.49
C ARG A 499 12.13 15.89 4.55
N THR A 500 12.05 17.15 4.14
CA THR A 500 11.79 18.28 5.05
C THR A 500 10.43 18.15 5.73
N ILE A 501 9.39 17.76 4.99
CA ILE A 501 8.06 17.53 5.55
C ILE A 501 8.07 16.33 6.51
N PHE A 502 8.68 15.22 6.11
CA PHE A 502 8.79 14.02 6.94
C PHE A 502 9.45 14.32 8.29
N GLU A 503 10.57 15.05 8.29
CA GLU A 503 11.35 15.39 9.50
C GLU A 503 10.56 16.30 10.47
N ARG A 504 9.57 17.05 10.00
CA ARG A 504 8.68 17.83 10.86
C ARG A 504 7.73 16.95 11.68
N PHE A 505 7.25 15.84 11.10
CA PHE A 505 6.34 14.91 11.78
C PHE A 505 7.08 13.82 12.54
N PHE A 506 8.22 13.36 12.01
CA PHE A 506 8.96 12.20 12.49
C PHE A 506 10.46 12.50 12.61
N PRO A 507 10.88 13.41 13.52
CA PRO A 507 12.29 13.81 13.70
C PRO A 507 13.17 12.73 14.36
N GLN A 508 12.59 11.61 14.80
CA GLN A 508 13.29 10.53 15.49
C GLN A 508 14.19 9.74 14.53
N ASN A 509 15.38 9.32 15.00
CA ASN A 509 16.27 8.46 14.22
C ASN A 509 15.59 7.15 13.79
N SER A 510 14.80 6.54 14.67
CA SER A 510 14.03 5.33 14.37
C SER A 510 13.07 5.51 13.19
N ALA A 511 12.43 6.67 13.06
CA ALA A 511 11.58 6.94 11.90
C ALA A 511 12.39 7.03 10.61
N ARG A 512 13.55 7.71 10.64
CA ARG A 512 14.44 7.81 9.46
C ARG A 512 14.88 6.44 8.96
N LEU A 513 15.22 5.53 9.88
CA LEU A 513 15.68 4.16 9.59
C LEU A 513 14.56 3.24 9.10
N SER A 514 13.29 3.58 9.38
CA SER A 514 12.16 2.81 8.87
C SER A 514 11.92 2.98 7.36
N VAL A 515 12.49 4.03 6.77
CA VAL A 515 12.39 4.33 5.33
C VAL A 515 13.65 3.81 4.63
N PRO A 516 13.52 2.88 3.65
CA PRO A 516 14.67 2.33 2.94
C PRO A 516 15.49 3.40 2.25
N GLY A 517 16.81 3.26 2.32
CA GLY A 517 17.77 4.05 1.54
C GLY A 517 18.24 3.33 0.29
N GLY A 518 18.91 4.07 -0.59
CA GLY A 518 19.57 3.54 -1.78
C GLY A 518 19.08 4.16 -3.07
N ALA A 519 19.75 3.82 -4.18
CA ALA A 519 19.32 4.26 -5.51
C ALA A 519 18.07 3.48 -5.95
N SER A 520 17.06 4.20 -6.44
CA SER A 520 15.88 3.62 -7.10
C SER A 520 15.67 4.33 -8.45
N ILE A 521 15.48 3.56 -9.52
CA ILE A 521 15.25 4.07 -10.88
C ILE A 521 14.04 3.34 -11.48
N ALA A 522 13.03 4.03 -11.99
CA ALA A 522 11.84 3.37 -12.58
C ALA A 522 11.17 2.29 -11.68
N CYS A 523 11.01 2.56 -10.37
CA CYS A 523 10.57 1.59 -9.35
C CYS A 523 11.52 0.38 -9.13
N SER A 524 12.78 0.49 -9.55
CA SER A 524 13.77 -0.58 -9.43
C SER A 524 14.49 -0.60 -8.08
N THR A 525 15.17 -1.73 -7.86
CA THR A 525 16.30 -1.82 -6.93
C THR A 525 17.60 -1.36 -7.62
N ALA A 526 18.72 -1.39 -6.89
CA ALA A 526 20.05 -1.14 -7.46
C ALA A 526 20.38 -2.06 -8.67
N LYS A 527 19.69 -3.20 -8.83
CA LYS A 527 19.89 -4.13 -9.95
C LYS A 527 19.63 -3.53 -11.32
N ALA A 528 18.72 -2.57 -11.46
CA ALA A 528 18.49 -1.97 -12.77
C ALA A 528 19.77 -1.28 -13.30
N VAL A 529 20.53 -0.62 -12.44
CA VAL A 529 21.83 0.00 -12.81
C VAL A 529 22.88 -1.06 -13.13
N GLU A 530 22.88 -2.19 -12.41
CA GLU A 530 23.77 -3.31 -12.69
C GLU A 530 23.48 -3.98 -14.05
N TRP A 531 22.20 -4.10 -14.42
CA TRP A 531 21.77 -4.72 -15.67
C TRP A 531 21.93 -3.80 -16.89
N ASP A 532 21.81 -2.49 -16.72
CA ASP A 532 22.06 -1.51 -17.78
C ASP A 532 22.73 -0.24 -17.23
N ALA A 533 24.05 -0.13 -17.48
CA ALA A 533 24.84 1.01 -17.04
C ALA A 533 24.34 2.36 -17.61
N ALA A 534 23.58 2.36 -18.71
CA ALA A 534 22.98 3.59 -19.26
C ALA A 534 22.02 4.27 -18.28
N TRP A 535 21.48 3.54 -17.29
CA TRP A 535 20.59 4.09 -16.28
C TRP A 535 21.30 4.72 -15.09
N SER A 536 22.61 4.52 -14.92
CA SER A 536 23.38 5.11 -13.80
C SER A 536 23.29 6.65 -13.70
N ASN A 537 23.01 7.33 -14.81
CA ASN A 537 22.89 8.79 -14.87
C ASN A 537 21.45 9.32 -14.77
N ASN A 538 20.45 8.45 -14.65
CA ASN A 538 19.05 8.86 -14.57
C ASN A 538 18.57 8.89 -13.11
N LEU A 539 18.36 10.09 -12.58
CA LEU A 539 17.88 10.31 -11.21
C LEU A 539 16.35 10.34 -11.09
N ASP A 540 15.61 10.21 -12.20
CA ASP A 540 14.15 10.15 -12.16
C ASP A 540 13.69 8.71 -11.91
N PRO A 541 13.00 8.42 -10.80
CA PRO A 541 12.51 7.08 -10.52
C PRO A 541 11.22 6.72 -11.30
N SER A 542 10.76 7.56 -12.24
CA SER A 542 9.56 7.29 -13.06
C SER A 542 9.78 6.26 -14.17
N GLY A 543 8.71 5.70 -14.72
CA GLY A 543 8.77 4.71 -15.79
C GLY A 543 9.29 5.27 -17.10
N ARG A 544 9.15 6.59 -17.28
CA ARG A 544 9.76 7.37 -18.38
C ARG A 544 11.28 7.21 -18.43
N ALA A 545 11.91 6.88 -17.31
CA ALA A 545 13.35 6.68 -17.21
C ALA A 545 13.86 5.43 -17.94
N ALA A 546 12.98 4.47 -18.29
CA ALA A 546 13.31 3.25 -19.02
C ALA A 546 13.56 3.51 -20.53
N LEU A 547 14.60 4.30 -20.82
CA LEU A 547 15.01 4.70 -22.17
C LEU A 547 15.15 3.48 -23.10
N GLY A 548 14.52 3.56 -24.28
CA GLY A 548 14.58 2.50 -25.31
C GLY A 548 13.60 1.33 -25.12
N VAL A 549 12.81 1.29 -24.04
CA VAL A 549 11.84 0.21 -23.76
C VAL A 549 10.38 0.69 -23.85
N HIS A 550 10.10 1.90 -23.38
CA HIS A 550 8.76 2.49 -23.35
C HIS A 550 8.35 2.99 -24.74
N LEU A 551 7.35 2.37 -25.37
CA LEU A 551 6.97 2.69 -26.76
C LEU A 551 6.33 4.08 -26.88
N SER A 552 5.48 4.44 -25.91
CA SER A 552 4.77 5.73 -25.82
C SER A 552 5.63 6.91 -25.34
N ALA A 553 6.86 6.69 -24.85
CA ALA A 553 7.75 7.80 -24.45
C ALA A 553 8.22 8.65 -25.63
N TYR A 554 8.06 8.15 -26.86
CA TYR A 554 8.51 8.80 -28.09
C TYR A 554 7.41 9.52 -28.87
N ASP A 555 6.16 9.46 -28.41
CA ASP A 555 5.10 10.31 -28.97
C ASP A 555 5.31 11.73 -28.46
N LYS A 556 5.99 12.55 -29.27
CA LYS A 556 6.09 14.00 -29.06
C LYS A 556 4.68 14.59 -29.08
N GLN A 557 4.05 14.70 -27.92
CA GLN A 557 3.01 15.69 -27.74
C GLN A 557 3.68 17.06 -27.78
N VAL A 558 3.56 17.72 -28.94
CA VAL A 558 3.83 19.15 -29.06
C VAL A 558 2.91 19.85 -28.06
N PRO A 559 3.42 20.61 -27.08
CA PRO A 559 2.55 21.38 -26.21
C PRO A 559 1.88 22.45 -27.08
N SER A 560 0.57 22.35 -27.28
CA SER A 560 -0.22 23.49 -27.71
C SER A 560 -0.27 24.47 -26.54
N VAL A 561 0.69 25.39 -26.49
CA VAL A 561 0.64 26.54 -25.60
C VAL A 561 -0.60 27.34 -25.97
N SER A 562 -1.59 27.34 -25.09
CA SER A 562 -2.68 28.31 -25.13
C SER A 562 -2.07 29.67 -24.75
N PRO A 563 -2.18 30.73 -25.56
CA PRO A 563 -1.63 32.03 -25.21
C PRO A 563 -2.58 32.67 -24.19
N GLY A 564 -2.19 32.62 -22.92
CA GLY A 564 -3.03 33.18 -21.87
C GLY A 564 -2.41 33.01 -20.51
N ILE A 565 -1.20 33.58 -20.31
CA ILE A 565 -0.66 34.15 -19.06
C ILE A 565 0.62 34.89 -19.51
N SER A 566 0.45 36.06 -20.16
CA SER A 566 1.53 37.06 -20.27
C SER A 566 1.01 38.50 -20.29
N GLU A 567 -0.25 38.75 -19.90
CA GLU A 567 -0.84 40.11 -19.90
C GLU A 567 -1.39 40.53 -18.52
N ILE A 568 -0.87 39.97 -17.41
CA ILE A 568 -1.26 40.41 -16.05
C ILE A 568 -0.02 40.77 -15.21
N LEU A 569 1.00 41.37 -15.83
CA LEU A 569 2.14 41.93 -15.10
C LEU A 569 2.54 43.36 -15.51
N ASP A 570 1.81 44.02 -16.42
CA ASP A 570 2.16 45.38 -16.87
C ASP A 570 1.14 46.48 -16.50
N ASP A 571 0.23 46.25 -15.55
CA ASP A 571 -0.79 47.26 -15.19
C ASP A 571 -0.89 47.59 -13.70
N VAL A 572 0.27 47.68 -13.02
CA VAL A 572 0.39 48.37 -11.73
C VAL A 572 1.58 49.32 -11.75
N HIS A 573 1.50 50.36 -12.59
CA HIS A 573 2.23 51.60 -12.36
C HIS A 573 1.24 52.69 -11.95
N LEU A 574 1.06 52.81 -10.63
CA LEU A 574 0.49 53.98 -9.99
C LEU A 574 1.21 55.25 -10.46
N LYS A 575 0.48 56.11 -11.17
CA LYS A 575 0.84 57.52 -11.35
C LYS A 575 0.86 58.21 -9.97
N MET A 576 2.04 58.42 -9.42
CA MET A 576 2.27 59.46 -8.40
C MET A 576 2.56 60.77 -9.12
N GLU A 577 1.55 61.65 -9.21
CA GLU A 577 1.76 63.06 -9.57
C GLU A 577 2.41 63.79 -8.39
N VAL A 578 3.65 64.22 -8.59
CA VAL A 578 4.37 65.11 -7.66
C VAL A 578 4.04 66.55 -8.05
N SER A 579 3.18 67.20 -7.27
CA SER A 579 2.99 68.66 -7.34
C SER A 579 3.90 69.34 -6.32
N THR A 580 4.73 70.27 -6.80
CA THR A 580 5.62 71.11 -6.00
C THR A 580 4.88 72.38 -5.56
N PRO A 581 5.01 72.85 -4.30
CA PRO A 581 4.27 74.02 -3.83
C PRO A 581 5.00 75.32 -4.19
N GLY A 582 4.36 76.14 -5.02
CA GLY A 582 4.72 77.54 -5.23
C GLY A 582 3.99 78.45 -4.25
N VAL A 583 4.73 78.98 -3.28
CA VAL A 583 4.33 80.13 -2.45
C VAL A 583 4.50 81.40 -3.29
N ALA A 584 3.50 82.30 -3.33
CA ALA A 584 3.59 83.67 -2.78
C ALA A 584 2.53 84.64 -3.34
N ILE A 585 1.85 85.30 -2.38
CA ILE A 585 1.47 86.71 -2.30
C ILE A 585 0.08 87.17 -2.81
N GLN A 586 -0.56 87.86 -1.88
CA GLN A 586 -1.83 88.57 -1.81
C GLN A 586 -2.04 89.65 -2.89
N SER A 587 -3.30 89.83 -3.27
CA SER A 587 -4.07 91.06 -2.98
C SER A 587 -5.56 90.78 -3.05
#